data_AF-A0A6J4IH60-F1
#
_entry.id   AF-A0A6J4IH60-F1
#
_cell.length_a   1.000
_cell.length_b   1.000
_cell.length_c   1.000
_cell.angle_alpha   90.00
_cell.angle_beta   90.00
_cell.angle_gamma   90.00
#
_symmetry.space_group_name_H-M   'P 1'
#
loop_
_entity.id
_entity.type
_entity.pdbx_description
1 polymer ?
#
loop_
_entity_poly.entity_id
_entity_poly.type
_entity_poly.pdbx_seq_one_letter_code
_entity_poly.pdbx_strand_id
1 'polypeptide(L)'
;TTGAGNDIEKATSMARAMVTQYGMSAKLGAVKYGSTDAEPFLGRDMGSRPDYSEAVAADIDAEIRALIEAAHDEAWEILVEYRHVLDQLVLELMEKETLSKDDMARICAPVTKRPSLAPYNGFGKRTPSDQPPVLTPSESAARNGNGHPSGATPVGDVGAPAQR
;
A
#
# COMPACT_ATOMS: atom_id res chain seq x y z
N THR A 1 -14.00 -15.31 -18.24
CA THR A 1 -12.66 -14.71 -18.07
C THR A 1 -12.08 -15.32 -16.80
N THR A 2 -11.04 -16.14 -16.91
CA THR A 2 -10.47 -16.90 -15.77
C THR A 2 -9.09 -16.39 -15.34
N GLY A 3 -8.55 -15.37 -16.02
CA GLY A 3 -7.19 -14.86 -15.79
C GLY A 3 -7.03 -13.90 -14.61
N ALA A 4 -8.11 -13.25 -14.15
CA ALA A 4 -8.04 -12.22 -13.10
C ALA A 4 -8.00 -12.79 -11.67
N GLY A 5 -8.03 -14.11 -11.49
CA GLY A 5 -8.11 -14.74 -10.16
C GLY A 5 -6.94 -14.36 -9.24
N ASN A 6 -5.72 -14.30 -9.79
CA ASN A 6 -4.51 -13.91 -9.07
C ASN A 6 -4.57 -12.47 -8.57
N ASP A 7 -5.11 -11.55 -9.36
CA ASP A 7 -5.19 -10.13 -9.00
C ASP A 7 -6.25 -9.91 -7.91
N ILE A 8 -7.39 -10.60 -8.02
CA ILE A 8 -8.45 -10.58 -6.98
C ILE A 8 -7.90 -11.10 -5.66
N GLU A 9 -7.16 -12.21 -5.68
CA GLU A 9 -6.57 -12.80 -4.47
C GLU A 9 -5.57 -11.83 -3.82
N LYS A 10 -4.67 -11.25 -4.61
CA LYS A 10 -3.68 -10.27 -4.13
C LYS A 10 -4.34 -9.00 -3.57
N ALA A 11 -5.31 -8.45 -4.30
CA ALA A 11 -6.04 -7.26 -3.85
C ALA A 11 -6.78 -7.53 -2.54
N THR A 12 -7.43 -8.69 -2.43
CA THR A 12 -8.16 -9.09 -1.22
C THR A 12 -7.21 -9.30 -0.03
N SER A 13 -6.07 -9.94 -0.25
CA SER A 13 -5.06 -10.16 0.79
C SER A 13 -4.48 -8.83 1.30
N MET A 14 -4.16 -7.91 0.37
CA MET A 14 -3.68 -6.57 0.71
C MET A 14 -4.73 -5.77 1.48
N ALA A 15 -5.98 -5.74 1.00
CA ALA A 15 -7.09 -5.06 1.67
C ALA A 15 -7.30 -5.61 3.09
N ARG A 16 -7.25 -6.93 3.26
CA ARG A 16 -7.33 -7.57 4.57
C ARG A 16 -6.19 -7.11 5.48
N ALA A 17 -4.95 -7.09 5.01
CA ALA A 17 -3.81 -6.61 5.80
C ALA A 17 -3.95 -5.12 6.17
N MET A 18 -4.44 -4.28 5.25
CA MET A 18 -4.72 -2.86 5.52
C MET A 18 -5.70 -2.71 6.68
N VAL A 19 -6.81 -3.44 6.65
CA VAL A 19 -7.85 -3.38 7.67
C VAL A 19 -7.40 -4.01 8.99
N THR A 20 -6.81 -5.19 8.96
CA THR A 20 -6.55 -5.98 10.18
C THR A 20 -5.18 -5.78 10.80
N GLN A 21 -4.15 -5.43 10.02
CA GLN A 21 -2.77 -5.32 10.53
C GLN A 21 -2.30 -3.87 10.62
N TYR A 22 -2.66 -3.04 9.64
CA TYR A 22 -2.22 -1.65 9.58
C TYR A 22 -3.22 -0.68 10.21
N GLY A 23 -4.42 -1.15 10.59
CA GLY A 23 -5.43 -0.32 11.22
C GLY A 23 -5.99 0.75 10.28
N MET A 24 -5.98 0.50 8.97
CA MET A 24 -6.53 1.37 7.92
C MET A 24 -8.03 1.14 7.75
N SER A 25 -8.76 1.17 8.88
CA SER A 25 -10.22 1.14 8.93
C SER A 25 -10.72 2.26 9.87
N ALA A 26 -11.66 3.07 9.40
CA ALA A 26 -12.23 4.19 10.13
C ALA A 26 -13.21 3.70 11.18
N LYS A 27 -13.85 2.55 10.89
CA LYS A 27 -14.77 1.87 11.79
C LYS A 27 -14.04 1.09 12.88
N LEU A 28 -13.02 0.31 12.51
CA LEU A 28 -12.30 -0.57 13.45
C LEU A 28 -11.13 0.14 14.16
N GLY A 29 -10.61 1.20 13.55
CA GLY A 29 -9.55 2.01 14.12
C GLY A 29 -8.16 1.38 14.01
N ALA A 30 -7.19 1.97 14.72
CA ALA A 30 -5.79 1.55 14.72
C ALA A 30 -5.55 0.37 15.68
N VAL A 31 -6.29 -0.72 15.47
CA VAL A 31 -6.19 -1.95 16.26
C VAL A 31 -5.76 -3.09 15.34
N LYS A 32 -4.83 -3.91 15.83
CA LYS A 32 -4.42 -5.13 15.14
C LYS A 32 -5.40 -6.26 15.46
N TYR A 33 -6.01 -6.83 14.44
CA TYR A 33 -6.95 -7.94 14.52
C TYR A 33 -6.30 -9.23 14.03
N GLY A 34 -6.33 -10.27 14.87
CA GLY A 34 -5.74 -11.58 14.59
C GLY A 34 -4.32 -11.74 15.14
N SER A 35 -3.98 -12.98 15.52
CA SER A 35 -2.70 -13.35 16.11
C SER A 35 -1.66 -13.62 15.01
N THR A 36 -0.45 -13.08 15.16
CA THR A 36 0.69 -13.33 14.26
C THR A 36 1.55 -14.50 14.74
N ASP A 37 1.01 -15.38 15.57
CA ASP A 37 1.76 -16.50 16.13
C ASP A 37 1.47 -17.77 15.33
N ALA A 38 1.92 -17.76 14.07
CA ALA A 38 2.23 -19.01 13.38
C ALA A 38 3.67 -19.37 13.72
N GLU A 39 3.89 -19.92 14.92
CA GLU A 39 5.11 -20.65 15.28
C GLU A 39 5.28 -21.80 14.26
N PRO A 40 6.29 -21.78 13.36
CA PRO A 40 6.41 -22.77 12.28
C PRO A 40 6.69 -24.20 12.76
N PHE A 41 6.94 -24.38 14.06
CA PHE A 41 7.48 -25.60 14.64
C PHE A 41 6.45 -26.43 15.43
N LEU A 42 5.24 -25.90 15.69
CA LEU A 42 4.17 -26.66 16.32
C LEU A 42 3.26 -27.25 15.23
N GLY A 43 3.20 -28.59 15.23
CA GLY A 43 2.50 -29.41 14.26
C GLY A 43 1.16 -28.83 13.82
N ARG A 44 0.98 -28.86 12.51
CA ARG A 44 -0.22 -28.55 11.74
C ARG A 44 -1.46 -29.26 12.33
N ASP A 45 -2.21 -28.58 13.19
CA ASP A 45 -3.63 -28.72 13.56
C ASP A 45 -3.81 -27.97 14.91
N MET A 46 -4.80 -27.12 15.19
CA MET A 46 -6.19 -27.09 14.78
C MET A 46 -6.76 -25.71 15.23
N GLY A 47 -7.22 -24.89 14.29
CA GLY A 47 -8.09 -23.75 14.61
C GLY A 47 -7.43 -22.56 15.32
N SER A 48 -6.64 -21.76 14.59
CA SER A 48 -6.48 -20.35 14.94
C SER A 48 -7.82 -19.66 14.67
N ARG A 49 -8.73 -19.75 15.64
CA ARG A 49 -9.90 -18.88 15.66
C ARG A 49 -9.37 -17.47 15.85
N PRO A 50 -9.81 -16.50 15.04
CA PRO A 50 -9.39 -15.13 15.25
C PRO A 50 -9.81 -14.66 16.66
N ASP A 51 -8.92 -13.93 17.34
CA ASP A 51 -9.18 -13.32 18.65
C ASP A 51 -10.16 -12.13 18.56
N TYR A 52 -11.27 -12.27 17.85
CA TYR A 52 -12.32 -11.26 17.73
C TYR A 52 -13.70 -11.88 17.53
N SER A 53 -14.73 -11.11 17.88
CA SER A 53 -16.13 -11.56 17.80
C SER A 53 -16.62 -11.69 16.35
N GLU A 54 -17.69 -12.44 16.13
CA GLU A 54 -18.35 -12.52 14.81
C GLU A 54 -18.80 -11.15 14.31
N ALA A 55 -19.24 -10.26 15.21
CA ALA A 55 -19.60 -8.90 14.85
C ALA A 55 -18.40 -8.11 14.29
N VAL A 56 -17.22 -8.25 14.91
CA VAL A 56 -15.98 -7.64 14.41
C VAL A 56 -15.54 -8.28 13.10
N ALA A 57 -15.70 -9.60 12.95
CA ALA A 57 -15.41 -10.29 11.69
C ALA A 57 -16.27 -9.75 10.54
N ALA A 58 -17.58 -9.56 10.78
CA ALA A 58 -18.50 -8.98 9.81
C ALA A 58 -18.11 -7.53 9.46
N ASP A 59 -17.65 -6.75 10.43
CA ASP A 59 -17.15 -5.39 10.22
C ASP A 59 -15.87 -5.38 9.37
N ILE A 60 -14.92 -6.29 9.63
CA ILE A 60 -13.70 -6.46 8.82
C ILE A 60 -14.06 -6.76 7.37
N ASP A 61 -14.94 -7.73 7.13
CA ASP A 61 -15.31 -8.12 5.76
C ASP A 61 -16.10 -7.00 5.05
N ALA A 62 -16.88 -6.20 5.78
CA ALA A 62 -17.55 -5.02 5.22
C ALA A 62 -16.55 -3.94 4.78
N GLU A 63 -15.52 -3.65 5.61
CA GLU A 63 -14.48 -2.67 5.29
C GLU A 63 -13.60 -3.13 4.11
N ILE A 64 -13.25 -4.42 4.05
CA ILE A 64 -12.51 -5.01 2.93
C ILE A 64 -13.31 -4.83 1.63
N ARG A 65 -14.60 -5.16 1.64
CA ARG A 65 -15.48 -5.00 0.48
C ARG A 65 -15.52 -3.53 0.04
N ALA A 66 -15.77 -2.61 0.96
CA ALA A 66 -15.84 -1.18 0.66
C ALA A 66 -14.53 -0.66 0.03
N LEU A 67 -13.38 -1.12 0.52
CA LEU A 67 -12.07 -0.73 -0.01
C LEU A 67 -11.84 -1.27 -1.43
N ILE A 68 -12.19 -2.53 -1.68
CA ILE A 68 -12.05 -3.15 -3.01
C ILE A 68 -13.00 -2.50 -4.01
N GLU A 69 -14.26 -2.27 -3.64
CA GLU A 69 -15.25 -1.62 -4.50
C GLU A 69 -14.82 -0.20 -4.87
N ALA A 70 -14.39 0.61 -3.90
CA ALA A 70 -13.90 1.96 -4.17
C ALA A 70 -12.69 1.97 -5.11
N ALA A 71 -11.71 1.06 -4.89
CA ALA A 71 -10.54 0.95 -5.76
C ALA A 71 -10.91 0.47 -7.18
N HIS A 72 -11.90 -0.43 -7.28
CA HIS A 72 -12.38 -0.94 -8.56
C HIS A 72 -13.11 0.15 -9.35
N ASP A 73 -13.98 0.92 -8.70
CA ASP A 73 -14.69 2.04 -9.33
C ASP A 73 -13.72 3.12 -9.80
N GLU A 74 -12.71 3.47 -8.99
CA GLU A 74 -11.66 4.40 -9.41
C GLU A 74 -10.87 3.87 -10.62
N ALA A 75 -10.48 2.60 -10.60
CA ALA A 75 -9.79 1.99 -11.73
C ALA A 75 -10.65 2.02 -13.00
N TRP A 76 -11.95 1.73 -12.86
CA TRP A 76 -12.90 1.79 -13.97
C TRP A 76 -12.99 3.20 -14.55
N GLU A 77 -13.14 4.22 -13.71
CA GLU A 77 -13.18 5.62 -14.14
C GLU A 77 -11.92 6.03 -14.91
N ILE A 78 -10.74 5.67 -14.40
CA ILE A 78 -9.46 5.97 -15.06
C ILE A 78 -9.41 5.28 -16.43
N LEU A 79 -9.78 4.00 -16.51
CA LEU A 79 -9.77 3.25 -17.77
C LEU A 79 -10.76 3.82 -18.80
N VAL A 80 -11.91 4.32 -18.36
CA VAL A 80 -12.89 4.98 -19.23
C VAL A 80 -12.38 6.34 -19.71
N GLU A 81 -11.84 7.16 -18.80
CA GLU A 81 -11.28 8.48 -19.10
C GLU A 81 -10.15 8.39 -20.14
N TYR A 82 -9.24 7.42 -19.95
CA TYR A 82 -8.08 7.20 -20.82
C TYR A 82 -8.29 6.07 -21.83
N ARG A 83 -9.53 5.77 -22.20
CA ARG A 83 -9.85 4.66 -23.12
C ARG A 83 -9.10 4.77 -24.45
N HIS A 84 -8.97 5.98 -24.97
CA HIS A 84 -8.24 6.26 -26.21
C HIS A 84 -6.74 5.88 -26.11
N VAL A 85 -6.12 6.05 -24.94
CA VAL A 85 -4.73 5.65 -24.68
C VAL A 85 -4.62 4.12 -24.66
N LEU A 86 -5.59 3.45 -24.03
CA LEU A 86 -5.66 1.99 -24.01
C LEU A 86 -5.81 1.41 -25.41
N ASP A 87 -6.66 2.00 -26.25
CA ASP A 87 -6.84 1.56 -27.63
C ASP A 87 -5.54 1.72 -28.45
N GLN A 88 -4.81 2.82 -28.27
CA GLN A 88 -3.48 3.01 -28.89
C GLN A 88 -2.47 1.96 -28.41
N LEU A 89 -2.44 1.69 -27.10
CA LEU A 89 -1.58 0.66 -26.52
C LEU A 89 -1.86 -0.71 -27.12
N VAL A 90 -3.13 -1.08 -27.27
CA VAL A 90 -3.53 -2.37 -27.86
C VAL A 90 -3.10 -2.45 -29.32
N LEU A 91 -3.32 -1.41 -30.13
CA LEU A 91 -2.92 -1.39 -31.54
C LEU A 91 -1.41 -1.58 -31.68
N GLU A 92 -0.60 -0.86 -30.90
CA GLU A 92 0.85 -1.03 -30.95
C GLU A 92 1.31 -2.40 -30.45
N LEU A 93 0.65 -2.95 -29.43
CA LEU A 93 0.95 -4.29 -28.94
C LEU A 93 0.62 -5.36 -29.98
N MET A 94 -0.43 -5.17 -30.79
CA MET A 94 -0.76 -6.07 -31.90
C MET A 94 0.30 -6.03 -33.00
N GLU A 95 0.97 -4.89 -33.22
CA GLU A 95 2.04 -4.76 -34.23
C GLU A 95 3.39 -5.29 -33.74
N LYS A 96 3.75 -5.01 -32.49
CA LYS A 96 5.10 -5.27 -31.93
C LYS A 96 5.17 -6.53 -31.07
N GLU A 97 4.05 -7.08 -30.63
CA GLU A 97 3.88 -8.16 -29.63
C GLU A 97 4.42 -7.83 -28.22
N THR A 98 5.44 -6.98 -28.10
CA THR A 98 6.06 -6.54 -26.85
C THR A 98 6.33 -5.03 -26.91
N LEU A 99 6.01 -4.33 -25.82
CA LEU A 99 6.29 -2.89 -25.67
C LEU A 99 7.41 -2.68 -24.67
N SER A 100 8.33 -1.76 -24.99
CA SER A 100 9.39 -1.35 -24.09
C SER A 100 8.91 -0.30 -23.07
N LYS A 101 9.76 0.01 -22.09
CA LYS A 101 9.49 1.11 -21.14
C LYS A 101 9.33 2.46 -21.85
N ASP A 102 10.11 2.71 -22.90
CA ASP A 102 10.06 3.97 -23.65
C ASP A 102 8.78 4.06 -24.49
N ASP A 103 8.31 2.94 -25.05
CA ASP A 103 7.00 2.87 -25.71
C ASP A 103 5.88 3.20 -24.73
N MET A 104 5.90 2.59 -23.54
CA MET A 104 4.91 2.87 -22.49
C MET A 104 4.93 4.34 -22.06
N ALA A 105 6.12 4.93 -21.87
CA ALA A 105 6.24 6.35 -21.50
C ALA A 105 5.67 7.27 -22.58
N ARG A 106 5.88 6.93 -23.85
CA ARG A 106 5.34 7.67 -25.00
C ARG A 106 3.82 7.53 -25.10
N ILE A 107 3.29 6.31 -24.98
CA ILE A 107 1.84 6.03 -25.10
C ILE A 107 1.09 6.66 -23.93
N CYS A 108 1.61 6.55 -22.71
CA CYS A 108 0.99 7.09 -21.50
C CYS A 108 1.30 8.58 -21.25
N ALA A 109 2.00 9.28 -22.15
CA ALA A 109 2.29 10.71 -22.03
C ALA A 109 1.07 11.62 -21.74
N PRO A 110 -0.14 11.39 -22.30
CA PRO A 110 -1.31 12.20 -21.97
C PRO A 110 -1.97 11.84 -20.62
N VAL A 111 -1.55 10.74 -19.97
CA VAL A 111 -2.14 10.30 -18.70
C VAL A 111 -1.64 11.18 -17.56
N THR A 112 -2.56 11.87 -16.89
CA THR A 112 -2.23 12.70 -15.73
C THR A 112 -2.45 11.92 -14.45
N LYS A 113 -1.45 11.92 -13.56
CA LYS A 113 -1.57 11.25 -12.25
C LYS A 113 -2.63 11.96 -11.41
N ARG A 114 -3.68 11.24 -11.02
CA ARG A 114 -4.69 11.73 -10.08
C ARG A 114 -4.03 12.08 -8.74
N PRO A 115 -4.53 13.11 -8.03
CA PRO A 115 -4.06 13.40 -6.68
C PRO A 115 -4.27 12.16 -5.81
N SER A 116 -3.37 11.91 -4.87
CA SER A 116 -3.63 10.89 -3.86
C SER A 116 -4.94 11.25 -3.17
N LEU A 117 -5.94 10.36 -3.22
CA LEU A 117 -7.01 10.42 -2.23
C LEU A 117 -6.31 10.46 -0.87
N ALA A 118 -6.73 11.39 -0.03
CA ALA A 118 -6.02 11.80 1.18
C ALA A 118 -5.47 10.58 1.96
N PRO A 119 -4.29 10.69 2.61
CA PRO A 119 -3.78 9.62 3.45
C PRO A 119 -4.87 9.29 4.44
N TYR A 120 -5.30 8.02 4.47
CA TYR A 120 -6.37 7.50 5.32
C TYR A 120 -6.52 8.30 6.63
N ASN A 121 -7.26 9.40 6.59
CA ASN A 121 -7.38 10.39 7.65
C ASN A 121 -8.66 10.12 8.43
N GLY A 122 -9.15 8.88 8.33
CA GLY A 122 -10.33 8.31 8.97
C GLY A 122 -10.26 8.17 10.48
N PHE A 123 -9.48 9.02 11.16
CA PHE A 123 -9.47 9.13 12.61
C PHE A 123 -9.98 10.49 13.07
N GLY A 124 -11.23 10.84 12.75
CA GLY A 124 -11.88 12.05 13.27
C GLY A 124 -11.00 13.32 13.19
N LYS A 125 -10.75 13.96 14.35
CA LYS A 125 -10.03 15.25 14.48
C LYS A 125 -8.51 15.18 14.31
N ARG A 126 -7.93 14.04 13.91
CA ARG A 126 -6.47 13.89 13.81
C ARG A 126 -5.94 14.48 12.50
N THR A 127 -5.63 15.76 12.52
CA THR A 127 -4.92 16.43 11.42
C THR A 127 -3.43 16.15 11.56
N PRO A 128 -2.75 15.67 10.50
CA PRO A 128 -1.29 15.61 10.49
C PRO A 128 -0.70 16.99 10.79
N SER A 129 0.36 17.03 11.60
CA SER A 129 1.04 18.29 11.88
C SER A 129 1.85 18.73 10.66
N ASP A 130 1.77 20.01 10.29
CA ASP A 130 2.66 20.62 9.30
C ASP A 130 4.06 20.91 9.85
N GLN A 131 4.29 20.64 11.13
CA GLN A 131 5.59 20.84 11.76
C GLN A 131 6.59 19.80 11.21
N PRO A 132 7.76 20.23 10.74
CA PRO A 132 8.78 19.31 10.26
C PRO A 132 9.31 18.43 11.40
N PRO A 133 9.92 17.27 11.07
CA PRO A 133 10.58 16.44 12.06
C PRO A 133 11.56 17.24 12.93
N VAL A 134 11.63 16.89 14.21
CA VAL A 134 12.62 17.49 15.12
C VAL A 134 14.02 17.16 14.61
N LEU A 135 14.86 18.19 14.48
CA LEU A 135 16.25 17.99 14.11
C LEU A 135 17.00 17.36 15.28
N THR A 136 17.79 16.34 15.00
CA THR A 136 18.72 15.80 15.98
C THR A 136 19.76 16.85 16.38
N PRO A 137 20.42 16.72 17.55
CA PRO A 137 21.50 17.61 17.93
C PRO A 137 22.60 17.73 16.87
N SER A 138 22.93 16.63 16.19
CA SER A 138 23.91 16.58 15.09
C SER A 138 23.47 17.39 13.87
N GLU A 139 22.20 17.28 13.46
CA GLU A 139 21.64 18.03 12.32
C GLU A 139 21.49 19.52 12.63
N SER A 140 21.13 19.85 13.88
CA SER A 140 21.03 21.24 14.36
C SER A 140 22.41 21.91 14.40
N ALA A 141 23.45 21.20 14.83
CA ALA A 141 24.83 21.69 14.83
C ALA A 141 25.35 21.89 13.40
N ALA A 142 25.06 20.97 12.47
CA ALA A 142 25.43 21.10 11.06
C ALA A 142 24.75 22.29 10.37
N ARG A 143 23.54 22.67 10.79
CA ARG A 143 22.81 23.82 10.23
C ARG A 143 23.31 25.16 10.77
N ASN A 144 23.89 25.18 11.97
CA ASN A 144 24.34 26.41 12.65
C ASN A 144 25.86 26.65 12.52
N GLY A 145 26.64 25.67 12.08
CA GLY A 145 28.10 25.72 12.07
C GLY A 145 28.71 25.72 10.67
N ASN A 146 29.29 26.86 10.28
CA ASN A 146 30.36 26.90 9.29
C ASN A 146 31.55 26.08 9.83
N GLY A 147 31.81 24.87 9.32
CA GLY A 147 33.01 24.10 9.66
C GLY A 147 32.94 22.58 9.42
N HIS A 148 33.50 22.12 8.30
CA HIS A 148 34.03 20.75 8.14
C HIS A 148 35.32 20.60 8.99
N PRO A 149 35.74 19.38 9.45
CA PRO A 149 35.86 18.18 8.60
C PRO A 149 35.55 16.78 9.20
N SER A 150 35.22 15.88 8.27
CA SER A 150 35.61 14.46 8.13
C SER A 150 35.31 13.41 9.22
N GLY A 151 34.42 12.47 8.86
CA GLY A 151 34.70 11.01 8.96
C GLY A 151 33.94 10.20 10.01
N ALA A 152 32.85 9.53 9.61
CA ALA A 152 32.49 8.17 10.04
C ALA A 152 31.34 7.61 9.17
N THR A 153 31.49 6.36 8.75
CA THR A 153 30.68 5.52 7.85
C THR A 153 29.15 5.50 8.08
N PRO A 154 28.33 5.27 7.03
CA PRO A 154 26.94 4.89 7.21
C PRO A 154 26.88 3.40 7.59
N VAL A 155 26.52 3.13 8.85
CA VAL A 155 25.90 1.86 9.25
C VAL A 155 24.40 2.16 9.17
N GLY A 156 23.54 1.46 8.44
CA GLY A 156 23.55 0.12 7.89
C GLY A 156 22.06 -0.21 7.71
N ASP A 157 21.71 -0.58 6.49
CA ASP A 157 20.56 -1.38 6.06
C ASP A 157 19.62 -1.87 7.18
N VAL A 158 18.34 -1.46 7.15
CA VAL A 158 17.30 -2.02 8.03
C VAL A 158 16.92 -3.39 7.46
N GLY A 159 17.72 -4.37 7.85
CA GLY A 159 17.59 -5.76 7.44
C GLY A 159 16.22 -6.36 7.72
N ALA A 160 15.76 -7.11 6.74
CA ALA A 160 14.71 -8.11 6.84
C ALA A 160 14.94 -9.07 8.02
N PRO A 161 13.89 -9.58 8.68
CA PRO A 161 14.04 -10.56 9.74
C PRO A 161 14.35 -11.94 9.13
N ALA A 162 15.57 -12.40 9.31
CA ALA A 162 15.92 -13.81 9.15
C ALA A 162 15.45 -14.59 10.41
N GLN A 163 14.55 -15.55 10.19
CA GLN A 163 14.13 -16.53 11.19
C GLN A 163 15.26 -17.54 11.46
N ARG A 164 15.33 -18.02 12.71
CA ARG A 164 16.20 -19.11 13.17
C ARG A 164 15.73 -20.47 12.65
#